data_AF-A0A359EYB9-F1
#
_entry.id   AF-A0A359EYB9-F1
#
_cell.length_a   1.000
_cell.length_b   1.000
_cell.length_c   1.000
_cell.angle_alpha   90.00
_cell.angle_beta   90.00
_cell.angle_gamma   90.00
#
_symmetry.space_group_name_H-M   'P 1'
#
loop_
_entity.id
_entity.type
_entity.pdbx_description
1 polymer ?
#
loop_
_entity_poly.entity_id
_entity_poly.type
_entity_poly.pdbx_seq_one_letter_code
_entity_poly.pdbx_strand_id
1 'polypeptide(L)'
;MKRLLISLVCGLILASGCATLSNTAALTVDGESLSVKDLNALAASALIKQISASSESPLPSTLAGSLDGSAPRWVAGLYIQTATLKRILTNLGTEVTPEDRSAADESLSGILAGSAQSAPLPQPTSAAKKLLLNYLAAQTAVDRALKDEVPGPSVSDIEAYYADHAEEFAEFICFEGLQVLSEELIATVVASRAAGNSFDDIGNELNAGGEQQAGPLTQDPCVPAAQVTTDNPVGLALALGPLETDTPVSFSDPDRGAFYGVLRVSKRGALTLDDQQVVAQISTALQTEAEQDLAVQAEKLSAEARATIRVELDPRYGTWDPDSPTGIVAPTKPRPERPETTLDPVTVPPQG
;
A
#
# COMPACT_ATOMS: atom_id res chain seq x y z
N MET A 1 -72.79 8.92 33.51
CA MET A 1 -71.86 9.38 32.46
C MET A 1 -70.47 9.53 33.08
N LYS A 2 -69.60 8.49 33.04
CA LYS A 2 -68.21 8.58 33.56
C LYS A 2 -67.37 7.35 33.20
N ARG A 3 -67.30 6.97 31.92
CA ARG A 3 -66.33 5.97 31.41
C ARG A 3 -66.09 6.20 29.91
N LEU A 4 -65.17 7.09 29.56
CA LEU A 4 -64.58 7.24 28.22
C LEU A 4 -63.58 8.41 28.26
N LEU A 5 -62.42 8.25 28.92
CA LEU A 5 -61.33 9.24 28.87
C LEU A 5 -59.97 8.71 29.38
N ILE A 6 -59.71 7.41 29.29
CA ILE A 6 -58.41 6.82 29.71
C ILE A 6 -57.63 6.17 28.53
N SER A 7 -58.23 5.98 27.36
CA SER A 7 -57.52 5.37 26.20
C SER A 7 -56.74 6.34 25.31
N LEU A 8 -56.77 7.66 25.55
CA LEU A 8 -56.09 8.63 24.66
C LEU A 8 -54.67 9.03 25.12
N VAL A 9 -54.24 8.67 26.34
CA VAL A 9 -52.95 9.12 26.90
C VAL A 9 -51.82 8.09 26.70
N CYS A 10 -52.13 6.79 26.54
CA CYS A 10 -51.10 5.78 26.24
C CYS A 10 -50.65 5.76 24.76
N GLY A 11 -51.41 6.38 23.85
CA GLY A 11 -51.05 6.47 22.42
C GLY A 11 -50.01 7.54 22.09
N LEU A 12 -49.91 8.61 22.90
CA LEU A 12 -48.95 9.70 22.65
C LEU A 12 -47.53 9.41 23.18
N ILE A 13 -47.38 8.50 24.14
CA ILE A 13 -46.07 8.16 24.75
C ILE A 13 -45.29 7.18 23.86
N LEU A 14 -45.96 6.33 23.08
CA LEU A 14 -45.30 5.40 22.14
C LEU A 14 -44.80 6.10 20.85
N ALA A 15 -45.43 7.20 20.43
CA ALA A 15 -44.98 7.99 19.28
C ALA A 15 -43.80 8.94 19.61
N SER A 16 -43.67 9.36 20.87
CA SER A 16 -42.57 10.22 21.34
C SER A 16 -41.29 9.44 21.70
N GLY A 17 -41.40 8.13 22.00
CA GLY A 17 -40.25 7.24 22.18
C GLY A 17 -39.44 6.98 20.89
N CYS A 18 -40.11 6.79 19.75
CA CYS A 18 -39.43 6.63 18.45
C CYS A 18 -38.79 7.92 17.94
N ALA A 19 -39.41 9.08 18.21
CA ALA A 19 -38.85 10.39 17.83
C ALA A 19 -37.64 10.78 18.70
N THR A 20 -37.64 10.44 19.98
CA THR A 20 -36.49 10.68 20.89
C THR A 20 -35.30 9.78 20.55
N LEU A 21 -35.52 8.48 20.30
CA LEU A 21 -34.49 7.54 19.85
C LEU A 21 -33.87 7.86 18.47
N SER A 22 -34.56 8.64 17.64
CA SER A 22 -34.05 9.06 16.32
C SER A 22 -33.03 10.22 16.44
N ASN A 23 -33.19 11.08 17.45
CA ASN A 23 -32.34 12.26 17.67
C ASN A 23 -31.27 12.05 18.76
N THR A 24 -31.22 10.88 19.41
CA THR A 24 -30.10 10.50 20.28
C THR A 24 -28.81 10.41 19.46
N ALA A 25 -27.69 10.77 20.09
CA ALA A 25 -26.37 10.59 19.48
C ALA A 25 -26.11 9.09 19.25
N ALA A 26 -25.77 8.73 18.01
CA ALA A 26 -25.24 7.42 17.68
C ALA A 26 -23.74 7.35 17.85
N LEU A 27 -23.06 8.48 17.65
CA LEU A 27 -21.64 8.64 17.78
C LEU A 27 -21.36 10.05 18.27
N THR A 28 -20.43 10.20 19.21
CA THR A 28 -19.81 11.48 19.55
C THR A 28 -18.29 11.30 19.47
N VAL A 29 -17.61 12.17 18.73
CA VAL A 29 -16.14 12.20 18.65
C VAL A 29 -15.66 13.61 18.98
N ASP A 30 -14.88 13.76 20.05
CA ASP A 30 -14.36 15.05 20.52
C ASP A 30 -15.43 16.16 20.64
N GLY A 31 -16.67 15.77 21.00
CA GLY A 31 -17.81 16.67 21.17
C GLY A 31 -18.63 16.92 19.91
N GLU A 32 -18.21 16.42 18.73
CA GLU A 32 -19.04 16.40 17.52
C GLU A 32 -19.94 15.16 17.53
N SER A 33 -21.26 15.36 17.59
CA SER A 33 -22.24 14.27 17.61
C SER A 33 -22.89 14.03 16.25
N LEU A 34 -23.05 12.76 15.90
CA LEU A 34 -23.86 12.27 14.79
C LEU A 34 -25.11 11.58 15.36
N SER A 35 -26.29 11.98 14.92
CA SER A 35 -27.55 11.37 15.39
C SER A 35 -27.75 9.96 14.82
N VAL A 36 -28.52 9.13 15.52
CA VAL A 36 -28.98 7.82 15.03
C VAL A 36 -29.68 7.94 13.67
N LYS A 37 -30.51 8.96 13.49
CA LYS A 37 -31.18 9.24 12.23
C LYS A 37 -30.18 9.50 11.10
N ASP A 38 -29.20 10.38 11.31
CA ASP A 38 -28.26 10.77 10.27
C ASP A 38 -27.28 9.65 9.93
N LEU A 39 -26.81 8.91 10.94
CA LEU A 39 -25.99 7.72 10.74
C LEU A 39 -26.71 6.68 9.89
N ASN A 40 -27.96 6.35 10.24
CA ASN A 40 -28.74 5.37 9.48
C ASN A 40 -29.08 5.88 8.07
N ALA A 41 -29.30 7.19 7.89
CA ALA A 41 -29.53 7.78 6.57
C ALA A 41 -28.28 7.70 5.67
N LEU A 42 -27.08 7.96 6.23
CA LEU A 42 -25.81 7.78 5.54
C LEU A 42 -25.59 6.30 5.20
N ALA A 43 -25.79 5.40 6.15
CA ALA A 43 -25.67 3.95 5.96
C ALA A 43 -26.68 3.38 4.96
N ALA A 44 -27.82 4.04 4.74
CA ALA A 44 -28.81 3.64 3.77
C ALA A 44 -28.41 3.98 2.31
N SER A 45 -27.45 4.90 2.12
CA SER A 45 -26.94 5.33 0.82
C SER A 45 -26.41 4.15 0.00
N ALA A 46 -26.77 4.09 -1.29
CA ALA A 46 -26.36 3.01 -2.19
C ALA A 46 -24.83 2.91 -2.29
N LEU A 47 -24.14 4.06 -2.40
CA LEU A 47 -22.69 4.12 -2.44
C LEU A 47 -22.06 3.54 -1.17
N ILE A 48 -22.56 3.94 0.01
CA ILE A 48 -22.01 3.51 1.30
C ILE A 48 -22.22 2.01 1.49
N LYS A 49 -23.39 1.47 1.12
CA LYS A 49 -23.65 0.03 1.13
C LYS A 49 -22.71 -0.74 0.22
N GLN A 50 -22.48 -0.25 -1.00
CA GLN A 50 -21.62 -0.92 -1.96
C GLN A 50 -20.15 -0.91 -1.52
N ILE A 51 -19.65 0.24 -1.05
CA ILE A 51 -18.27 0.35 -0.57
C ILE A 51 -18.04 -0.46 0.71
N SER A 52 -18.96 -0.37 1.68
CA SER A 52 -18.82 -1.08 2.97
C SER A 52 -18.95 -2.59 2.87
N ALA A 53 -19.63 -3.10 1.83
CA ALA A 53 -19.75 -4.53 1.56
C ALA A 53 -18.56 -5.12 0.77
N SER A 54 -17.72 -4.26 0.17
CA SER A 54 -16.54 -4.71 -0.58
C SER A 54 -15.42 -5.11 0.38
N SER A 55 -14.75 -6.24 0.10
CA SER A 55 -13.48 -6.61 0.74
C SER A 55 -12.31 -5.74 0.27
N GLU A 56 -12.45 -5.13 -0.91
CA GLU A 56 -11.50 -4.20 -1.50
C GLU A 56 -12.16 -2.82 -1.52
N SER A 57 -11.93 -2.04 -0.45
CA SER A 57 -12.45 -0.68 -0.42
C SER A 57 -11.67 0.16 -1.45
N PRO A 58 -12.36 0.94 -2.32
CA PRO A 58 -11.69 1.87 -3.22
C PRO A 58 -11.11 3.10 -2.50
N LEU A 59 -11.27 3.20 -1.17
CA LEU A 59 -10.66 4.24 -0.35
C LEU A 59 -9.31 3.76 0.21
N PRO A 60 -8.29 4.63 0.33
CA PRO A 60 -6.97 4.20 0.76
C PRO A 60 -6.91 3.72 2.24
N SER A 61 -6.26 2.57 2.39
CA SER A 61 -5.59 1.89 3.52
C SER A 61 -6.19 1.73 4.94
N THR A 62 -7.11 2.55 5.48
CA THR A 62 -7.40 2.47 6.95
C THR A 62 -8.71 1.79 7.36
N LEU A 63 -9.48 1.25 6.40
CA LEU A 63 -10.68 0.44 6.67
C LEU A 63 -10.56 -0.99 6.12
N ALA A 64 -9.33 -1.44 5.85
CA ALA A 64 -9.06 -2.80 5.37
C ALA A 64 -9.49 -3.82 6.43
N GLY A 65 -10.42 -4.71 6.05
CA GLY A 65 -11.20 -5.52 6.98
C GLY A 65 -12.51 -4.81 7.32
N SER A 66 -13.52 -4.98 6.45
CA SER A 66 -14.86 -4.42 6.65
C SER A 66 -15.31 -4.68 8.09
N LEU A 67 -15.98 -3.73 8.73
CA LEU A 67 -16.68 -3.90 10.02
C LEU A 67 -17.87 -4.87 9.85
N ASP A 68 -17.55 -6.12 9.50
CA ASP A 68 -18.39 -7.22 9.03
C ASP A 68 -19.43 -6.84 7.96
N GLY A 69 -19.09 -5.92 7.04
CA GLY A 69 -20.01 -5.41 6.01
C GLY A 69 -21.13 -4.50 6.53
N SER A 70 -21.05 -4.02 7.78
CA SER A 70 -22.09 -3.18 8.38
C SER A 70 -21.92 -1.71 7.98
N ALA A 71 -22.76 -1.23 7.06
CA ALA A 71 -22.78 0.17 6.63
C ALA A 71 -22.87 1.21 7.78
N PRO A 72 -23.70 1.01 8.84
CA PRO A 72 -23.72 1.89 10.01
C PRO A 72 -22.37 2.00 10.72
N ARG A 73 -21.70 0.86 10.94
CA ARG A 73 -20.39 0.82 11.61
C ARG A 73 -19.32 1.43 10.74
N TRP A 74 -19.38 1.18 9.44
CA TRP A 74 -18.46 1.76 8.47
C TRP A 74 -18.54 3.29 8.44
N VAL A 75 -19.75 3.86 8.49
CA VAL A 75 -19.95 5.31 8.64
C VAL A 75 -19.32 5.80 9.94
N ALA A 76 -19.59 5.16 11.08
CA ALA A 76 -18.99 5.53 12.37
C ALA A 76 -17.45 5.48 12.32
N GLY A 77 -16.89 4.44 11.70
CA GLY A 77 -15.46 4.27 11.49
C GLY A 77 -14.85 5.43 10.72
N LEU A 78 -15.48 5.88 9.62
CA LEU A 78 -15.00 7.06 8.88
C LEU A 78 -14.98 8.34 9.72
N TYR A 79 -15.99 8.58 10.56
CA TYR A 79 -16.00 9.75 11.45
C TYR A 79 -14.85 9.71 12.45
N ILE A 80 -14.63 8.54 13.07
CA ILE A 80 -13.56 8.35 14.04
C ILE A 80 -12.19 8.49 13.35
N GLN A 81 -11.97 7.84 12.21
CA GLN A 81 -10.72 7.96 11.46
C GLN A 81 -10.46 9.40 11.00
N THR A 82 -11.50 10.12 10.54
CA THR A 82 -11.37 11.54 10.20
C THR A 82 -10.92 12.38 11.40
N ALA A 83 -11.44 12.09 12.60
CA ALA A 83 -11.02 12.77 13.83
C ALA A 83 -9.59 12.39 14.23
N THR A 84 -9.21 11.11 14.11
CA THR A 84 -7.82 10.64 14.31
C THR A 84 -6.86 11.41 13.40
N LEU A 85 -7.15 11.49 12.10
CA LEU A 85 -6.31 12.20 11.13
C LEU A 85 -6.21 13.70 11.48
N LYS A 86 -7.32 14.35 11.86
CA LYS A 86 -7.30 15.75 12.32
C LYS A 86 -6.47 15.93 13.60
N ARG A 87 -6.49 14.95 14.51
CA ARG A 87 -5.65 14.96 15.72
C ARG A 87 -4.17 14.81 15.36
N ILE A 88 -3.82 13.95 14.41
CA ILE A 88 -2.44 13.86 13.88
C ILE A 88 -1.99 15.23 13.35
N LEU A 89 -2.79 15.87 12.48
CA LEU A 89 -2.47 17.20 11.95
C LEU A 89 -2.28 18.24 13.06
N THR A 90 -3.14 18.21 14.08
CA THR A 90 -3.01 19.09 15.26
C THR A 90 -1.69 18.86 15.99
N ASN A 91 -1.29 17.61 16.20
CA ASN A 91 -0.03 17.26 16.86
C ASN A 91 1.18 17.70 16.01
N LEU A 92 1.06 17.65 14.68
CA LEU A 92 2.05 18.15 13.72
C LEU A 92 2.00 19.68 13.55
N GLY A 93 1.10 20.39 14.24
CA GLY A 93 0.98 21.85 14.16
C GLY A 93 0.46 22.37 12.82
N THR A 94 -0.28 21.55 12.08
CA THR A 94 -0.82 21.88 10.75
C THR A 94 -2.32 21.58 10.66
N GLU A 95 -2.94 21.90 9.53
CA GLU A 95 -4.37 21.70 9.29
C GLU A 95 -4.66 21.34 7.83
N VAL A 96 -5.91 20.97 7.57
CA VAL A 96 -6.42 20.67 6.22
C VAL A 96 -6.57 21.98 5.44
N THR A 97 -5.86 22.12 4.32
CA THR A 97 -5.89 23.31 3.47
C THR A 97 -6.94 23.20 2.35
N PRO A 98 -7.21 24.30 1.61
CA PRO A 98 -8.04 24.25 0.40
C PRO A 98 -7.47 23.33 -0.69
N GLU A 99 -6.15 23.25 -0.82
CA GLU A 99 -5.46 22.38 -1.77
C GLU A 99 -5.72 20.90 -1.45
N ASP A 100 -5.63 20.52 -0.17
CA ASP A 100 -5.94 19.15 0.29
C ASP A 100 -7.39 18.77 -0.05
N ARG A 101 -8.33 19.72 0.06
CA ARG A 101 -9.73 19.50 -0.30
C ARG A 101 -9.96 19.38 -1.80
N SER A 102 -9.21 20.13 -2.61
CA SER A 102 -9.28 20.04 -4.07
C SER A 102 -8.77 18.68 -4.54
N ALA A 103 -7.60 18.26 -4.05
CA ALA A 103 -7.05 16.93 -4.32
C ALA A 103 -7.98 15.80 -3.86
N ALA A 104 -8.64 15.95 -2.71
CA ALA A 104 -9.64 15.01 -2.23
C ALA A 104 -10.89 14.92 -3.14
N ASP A 105 -11.36 16.02 -3.71
CA ASP A 105 -12.50 16.00 -4.66
C ASP A 105 -12.13 15.38 -6.00
N GLU A 106 -10.90 15.61 -6.48
CA GLU A 106 -10.35 14.94 -7.66
C GLU A 106 -10.23 13.42 -7.42
N SER A 107 -9.65 13.02 -6.29
CA SER A 107 -9.53 11.61 -5.89
C SER A 107 -10.90 10.93 -5.79
N LEU A 108 -11.86 11.58 -5.11
CA LEU A 108 -13.23 11.06 -4.99
C LEU A 108 -13.90 10.95 -6.37
N SER A 109 -13.69 11.92 -7.25
CA SER A 109 -14.22 11.87 -8.62
C SER A 109 -13.62 10.71 -9.42
N GLY A 110 -12.32 10.46 -9.29
CA GLY A 110 -11.64 9.30 -9.88
C GLY A 110 -12.17 7.96 -9.35
N ILE A 111 -12.39 7.86 -8.03
CA ILE A 111 -13.00 6.69 -7.40
C ILE A 111 -14.40 6.43 -7.95
N LEU A 112 -15.23 7.48 -8.04
CA LEU A 112 -16.60 7.37 -8.55
C LEU A 112 -16.64 7.04 -10.06
N ALA A 113 -15.62 7.45 -10.82
CA ALA A 113 -15.48 7.14 -12.24
C ALA A 113 -15.06 5.68 -12.51
N GLY A 114 -14.65 4.92 -11.48
CA GLY A 114 -14.51 3.46 -11.55
C GLY A 114 -13.18 2.96 -12.13
N SER A 115 -12.03 3.40 -11.60
CA SER A 115 -10.73 2.97 -12.11
C SER A 115 -10.32 1.51 -11.79
N ALA A 116 -11.09 0.74 -11.02
CA ALA A 116 -10.73 -0.65 -10.68
C ALA A 116 -11.88 -1.68 -10.56
N GLN A 117 -13.15 -1.27 -10.64
CA GLN A 117 -14.30 -2.16 -10.48
C GLN A 117 -15.17 -2.10 -11.73
N SER A 118 -15.55 -3.26 -12.29
CA SER A 118 -16.19 -3.43 -13.60
C SER A 118 -17.58 -2.79 -13.75
N ALA A 119 -18.02 -1.97 -12.81
CA ALA A 119 -19.25 -1.18 -12.85
C ALA A 119 -19.05 0.18 -12.14
N PRO A 120 -19.58 1.29 -12.68
CA PRO A 120 -19.57 2.60 -12.01
C PRO A 120 -20.19 2.53 -10.61
N LEU A 121 -19.62 3.26 -9.66
CA LEU A 121 -20.20 3.40 -8.33
C LEU A 121 -21.46 4.28 -8.36
N PRO A 122 -22.47 4.02 -7.51
CA PRO A 122 -23.65 4.88 -7.39
C PRO A 122 -23.25 6.31 -7.03
N GLN A 123 -23.93 7.28 -7.62
CA GLN A 123 -23.68 8.69 -7.28
C GLN A 123 -23.99 8.94 -5.78
N PRO A 124 -23.08 9.63 -5.04
CA PRO A 124 -23.29 9.92 -3.63
C PRO A 124 -24.42 10.92 -3.43
N THR A 125 -25.16 10.78 -2.33
CA THR A 125 -25.94 11.89 -1.79
C THR A 125 -25.00 13.01 -1.31
N SER A 126 -25.47 14.25 -1.19
CA SER A 126 -24.64 15.37 -0.70
C SER A 126 -24.02 15.09 0.68
N ALA A 127 -24.75 14.39 1.56
CA ALA A 127 -24.25 14.00 2.87
C ALA A 127 -23.15 12.93 2.79
N ALA A 128 -23.33 11.91 1.93
CA ALA A 128 -22.31 10.88 1.70
C ALA A 128 -21.06 11.47 1.03
N LYS A 129 -21.24 12.38 0.05
CA LYS A 129 -20.13 13.10 -0.58
C LYS A 129 -19.33 13.90 0.45
N LYS A 130 -20.03 14.67 1.31
CA LYS A 130 -19.37 15.46 2.37
C LYS A 130 -18.58 14.58 3.35
N LEU A 131 -19.13 13.44 3.76
CA LEU A 131 -18.43 12.50 4.63
C LEU A 131 -17.11 12.01 4.01
N LEU A 132 -17.17 11.54 2.77
CA LEU A 132 -16.01 11.02 2.05
C LEU A 132 -14.96 12.10 1.78
N LEU A 133 -15.38 13.29 1.37
CA LEU A 133 -14.47 14.43 1.16
C LEU A 133 -13.74 14.84 2.43
N ASN A 134 -14.44 14.87 3.57
CA ASN A 134 -13.81 15.22 4.84
C ASN A 134 -12.72 14.21 5.24
N TYR A 135 -13.01 12.92 5.05
CA TYR A 135 -12.04 11.85 5.29
C TYR A 135 -10.83 11.96 4.35
N LEU A 136 -11.07 12.03 3.04
CA LEU A 136 -10.02 12.10 2.03
C LEU A 136 -9.16 13.35 2.18
N ALA A 137 -9.76 14.51 2.46
CA ALA A 137 -9.00 15.74 2.67
C ALA A 137 -8.12 15.68 3.92
N ALA A 138 -8.60 15.07 5.01
CA ALA A 138 -7.77 14.84 6.20
C ALA A 138 -6.63 13.86 5.91
N GLN A 139 -6.87 12.82 5.10
CA GLN A 139 -5.85 11.87 4.68
C GLN A 139 -4.78 12.55 3.80
N THR A 140 -5.20 13.29 2.77
CA THR A 140 -4.29 14.05 1.89
C THR A 140 -3.45 15.05 2.69
N ALA A 141 -4.04 15.73 3.67
CA ALA A 141 -3.31 16.64 4.54
C ALA A 141 -2.25 15.92 5.39
N VAL A 142 -2.55 14.73 5.93
CA VAL A 142 -1.58 13.93 6.70
C VAL A 142 -0.46 13.45 5.77
N ASP A 143 -0.79 12.94 4.58
CA ASP A 143 0.20 12.50 3.60
C ASP A 143 1.13 13.64 3.19
N ARG A 144 0.60 14.85 2.99
CA ARG A 144 1.38 16.05 2.72
C ARG A 144 2.30 16.39 3.90
N ALA A 145 1.76 16.45 5.11
CA ALA A 145 2.51 16.79 6.31
C ALA A 145 3.67 15.81 6.58
N LEU A 146 3.48 14.52 6.27
CA LEU A 146 4.48 13.48 6.47
C LEU A 146 5.50 13.40 5.32
N LYS A 147 5.09 13.60 4.06
CA LYS A 147 6.01 13.56 2.91
C LYS A 147 6.98 14.72 2.86
N ASP A 148 6.60 15.88 3.40
CA ASP A 148 7.50 17.02 3.54
C ASP A 148 8.66 16.71 4.52
N GLU A 149 8.61 15.61 5.29
CA GLU A 149 9.65 15.21 6.25
C GLU A 149 10.72 14.26 5.71
N VAL A 150 10.56 13.67 4.52
CA VAL A 150 11.56 12.76 3.93
C VAL A 150 12.26 13.43 2.74
N PRO A 151 13.25 14.31 2.98
CA PRO A 151 14.11 14.78 1.92
C PRO A 151 14.91 13.61 1.33
N GLY A 152 15.22 13.69 0.04
CA GLY A 152 16.14 12.72 -0.57
C GLY A 152 17.51 12.74 0.12
N PRO A 153 18.25 11.62 0.08
CA PRO A 153 19.53 11.49 0.78
C PRO A 153 20.51 12.57 0.30
N SER A 154 21.19 13.20 1.25
CA SER A 154 22.22 14.19 0.93
C SER A 154 23.52 13.52 0.50
N VAL A 155 24.41 14.28 -0.14
CA VAL A 155 25.76 13.79 -0.48
C VAL A 155 26.50 13.32 0.78
N SER A 156 26.33 14.03 1.91
CA SER A 156 26.94 13.66 3.18
C SER A 156 26.42 12.33 3.73
N ASP A 157 25.13 12.01 3.52
CA ASP A 157 24.54 10.75 3.97
C ASP A 157 25.08 9.59 3.14
N ILE A 158 25.23 9.79 1.83
CA ILE A 158 25.79 8.80 0.92
C ILE A 158 27.26 8.54 1.25
N GLU A 159 28.04 9.60 1.52
CA GLU A 159 29.45 9.48 1.93
C GLU A 159 29.60 8.73 3.26
N ALA A 160 28.77 9.05 4.26
CA ALA A 160 28.77 8.37 5.55
C ALA A 160 28.39 6.90 5.41
N TYR A 161 27.32 6.59 4.68
CA TYR A 161 26.90 5.22 4.41
C TYR A 161 28.02 4.42 3.72
N TYR A 162 28.66 4.97 2.68
CA TYR A 162 29.77 4.28 2.02
C TYR A 162 30.95 4.02 2.96
N ALA A 163 31.28 4.97 3.85
CA ALA A 163 32.36 4.79 4.81
C ALA A 163 32.07 3.66 5.81
N ASP A 164 30.82 3.55 6.28
CA ASP A 164 30.39 2.53 7.25
C ASP A 164 30.20 1.14 6.59
N HIS A 165 29.91 1.11 5.28
CA HIS A 165 29.62 -0.11 4.52
C HIS A 165 30.66 -0.43 3.43
N ALA A 166 31.88 0.10 3.54
CA ALA A 166 32.90 -0.02 2.48
C ALA A 166 33.21 -1.49 2.09
N GLU A 167 33.10 -2.43 3.04
CA GLU A 167 33.30 -3.85 2.80
C GLU A 167 32.27 -4.45 1.84
N GLU A 168 31.04 -3.92 1.81
CA GLU A 168 29.98 -4.36 0.88
C GLU A 168 30.31 -4.06 -0.58
N PHE A 169 31.20 -3.09 -0.81
CA PHE A 169 31.61 -2.62 -2.13
C PHE A 169 33.02 -3.08 -2.53
N ALA A 170 33.68 -3.92 -1.72
CA ALA A 170 35.11 -4.20 -1.85
C ALA A 170 35.48 -5.13 -3.04
N GLU A 171 34.59 -6.05 -3.44
CA GLU A 171 34.90 -7.06 -4.44
C GLU A 171 33.85 -7.17 -5.54
N PHE A 172 34.05 -6.41 -6.63
CA PHE A 172 33.18 -6.43 -7.80
C PHE A 172 33.94 -6.73 -9.09
N ILE A 173 33.20 -7.18 -10.09
CA ILE A 173 33.66 -7.32 -11.47
C ILE A 173 32.71 -6.52 -12.35
N CYS A 174 33.22 -5.43 -12.91
CA CYS A 174 32.52 -4.63 -13.90
C CYS A 174 32.91 -5.05 -15.31
N PHE A 175 31.93 -5.32 -16.15
CA PHE A 175 32.15 -5.74 -17.52
C PHE A 175 31.06 -5.22 -18.45
N GLU A 176 31.48 -5.00 -19.68
CA GLU A 176 30.61 -4.70 -20.82
C GLU A 176 30.78 -5.77 -21.89
N GLY A 177 29.80 -5.90 -22.76
CA GLY A 177 29.93 -6.73 -23.94
C GLY A 177 28.61 -7.02 -24.62
N LEU A 178 28.73 -7.74 -25.73
CA LEU A 178 27.62 -8.05 -26.62
C LEU A 178 27.62 -9.55 -26.93
N GLN A 179 26.48 -10.19 -26.68
CA GLN A 179 26.21 -11.54 -27.15
C GLN A 179 25.70 -11.48 -28.59
N VAL A 180 26.17 -12.39 -29.43
CA VAL A 180 25.74 -12.54 -30.83
C VAL A 180 25.20 -13.95 -31.08
N LEU A 181 24.36 -14.07 -32.10
CA LEU A 181 23.67 -15.32 -32.43
C LEU A 181 24.62 -16.40 -32.99
N SER A 182 25.74 -16.01 -33.61
CA SER A 182 26.70 -16.93 -34.21
C SER A 182 28.15 -16.47 -34.03
N GLU A 183 29.07 -17.44 -34.03
CA GLU A 183 30.52 -17.19 -33.91
C GLU A 183 31.07 -16.27 -35.02
N GLU A 184 30.49 -16.34 -36.22
CA GLU A 184 30.89 -15.53 -37.38
C GLU A 184 30.72 -14.03 -37.13
N LEU A 185 29.75 -13.64 -36.30
CA LEU A 185 29.47 -12.23 -35.98
C LEU A 185 30.47 -11.62 -35.00
N ILE A 186 31.25 -12.44 -34.28
CA ILE A 186 32.25 -11.96 -33.31
C ILE A 186 33.27 -11.04 -34.00
N ALA A 187 33.75 -11.42 -35.20
CA ALA A 187 34.71 -10.63 -35.95
C ALA A 187 34.17 -9.24 -36.33
N THR A 188 32.87 -9.16 -36.65
CA THR A 188 32.17 -7.90 -36.93
C THR A 188 32.13 -7.01 -35.69
N VAL A 189 31.81 -7.58 -34.52
CA VAL A 189 31.77 -6.83 -33.25
C VAL A 189 33.16 -6.29 -32.91
N VAL A 190 34.20 -7.11 -32.97
CA VAL A 190 35.59 -6.69 -32.69
C VAL A 190 36.05 -5.58 -33.64
N ALA A 191 35.76 -5.71 -34.95
CA ALA A 191 36.14 -4.69 -35.93
C ALA A 191 35.40 -3.36 -35.69
N SER A 192 34.12 -3.41 -35.36
CA SER A 192 33.32 -2.23 -35.07
C SER A 192 33.75 -1.54 -33.77
N ARG A 193 34.08 -2.32 -32.74
CA ARG A 193 34.70 -1.83 -31.51
C ARG A 193 36.04 -1.14 -31.75
N ALA A 194 36.91 -1.74 -32.57
CA ALA A 194 38.18 -1.13 -32.97
C ALA A 194 38.01 0.18 -33.75
N ALA A 195 36.85 0.39 -34.39
CA ALA A 195 36.49 1.65 -35.05
C ALA A 195 35.90 2.69 -34.08
N GLY A 196 35.68 2.36 -32.81
CA GLY A 196 35.22 3.28 -31.76
C GLY A 196 33.73 3.21 -31.46
N ASN A 197 32.98 2.25 -32.00
CA ASN A 197 31.55 2.12 -31.75
C ASN A 197 31.26 1.50 -30.36
N SER A 198 30.14 1.88 -29.76
CA SER A 198 29.67 1.27 -28.49
C SER A 198 29.05 -0.11 -28.74
N PHE A 199 28.97 -0.96 -27.72
CA PHE A 199 28.27 -2.25 -27.85
C PHE A 199 26.79 -2.07 -28.19
N ASP A 200 26.15 -1.02 -27.68
CA ASP A 200 24.75 -0.71 -27.95
C ASP A 200 24.52 -0.35 -29.42
N ASP A 201 25.39 0.50 -29.98
CA ASP A 201 25.31 0.88 -31.40
C ASP A 201 25.49 -0.36 -32.30
N ILE A 202 26.48 -1.21 -31.99
CA ILE A 202 26.74 -2.44 -32.72
C ILE A 202 25.54 -3.39 -32.63
N GLY A 203 24.94 -3.54 -31.44
CA GLY A 203 23.76 -4.37 -31.24
C GLY A 203 22.57 -3.87 -32.06
N ASN A 204 22.34 -2.55 -32.06
CA ASN A 204 21.27 -1.92 -32.85
C ASN A 204 21.48 -2.11 -34.35
N GLU A 205 22.71 -1.97 -34.85
CA GLU A 205 23.06 -2.19 -36.24
C GLU A 205 22.82 -3.64 -36.68
N LEU A 206 23.27 -4.61 -35.87
CA LEU A 206 23.06 -6.04 -36.15
C LEU A 206 21.58 -6.42 -36.14
N ASN A 207 20.77 -5.77 -35.30
CA ASN A 207 19.33 -6.03 -35.18
C ASN A 207 18.47 -5.24 -36.18
N ALA A 208 19.05 -4.34 -36.98
CA ALA A 208 18.31 -3.45 -37.89
C ALA A 208 17.52 -4.19 -38.99
N GLY A 209 17.87 -5.44 -39.29
CA GLY A 209 17.19 -6.30 -40.27
C GLY A 209 15.87 -6.91 -39.80
N GLY A 210 15.45 -6.68 -38.55
CA GLY A 210 14.19 -7.20 -37.99
C GLY A 210 14.29 -8.59 -37.35
N GLU A 211 15.44 -9.25 -37.45
CA GLU A 211 15.79 -10.45 -36.68
C GLU A 211 16.77 -10.08 -35.57
N GLN A 212 16.58 -10.61 -34.38
CA GLN A 212 17.49 -10.37 -33.25
C GLN A 212 18.77 -11.20 -33.43
N GLN A 213 19.85 -10.54 -33.79
CA GLN A 213 21.18 -11.11 -34.00
C GLN A 213 22.15 -10.84 -32.86
N ALA A 214 21.86 -9.84 -32.03
CA ALA A 214 22.69 -9.44 -30.90
C ALA A 214 21.87 -8.95 -29.70
N GLY A 215 22.46 -9.07 -28.51
CA GLY A 215 21.86 -8.57 -27.27
C GLY A 215 22.92 -8.24 -26.22
N PRO A 216 22.61 -7.33 -25.28
CA PRO A 216 23.53 -6.99 -24.20
C PRO A 216 23.74 -8.21 -23.29
N LEU A 217 24.96 -8.35 -22.76
CA LEU A 217 25.29 -9.47 -21.86
C LEU A 217 24.64 -9.36 -20.49
N THR A 218 24.47 -8.14 -20.01
CA THR A 218 23.88 -7.82 -18.73
C THR A 218 23.25 -6.43 -18.84
N GLN A 219 22.19 -6.20 -18.08
CA GLN A 219 21.70 -4.84 -17.84
C GLN A 219 22.39 -4.19 -16.63
N ASP A 220 23.03 -5.01 -15.79
CA ASP A 220 23.80 -4.58 -14.62
C ASP A 220 25.31 -4.74 -14.92
N PRO A 221 26.04 -3.64 -15.17
CA PRO A 221 27.40 -3.69 -15.67
C PRO A 221 28.42 -4.13 -14.61
N CYS A 222 28.05 -4.23 -13.33
CA CYS A 222 28.94 -4.69 -12.27
C CYS A 222 28.24 -5.65 -11.32
N VAL A 223 28.87 -6.79 -11.08
CA VAL A 223 28.35 -7.84 -10.21
C VAL A 223 29.31 -8.12 -9.06
N PRO A 224 28.82 -8.48 -7.86
CA PRO A 224 29.69 -8.93 -6.78
C PRO A 224 30.51 -10.13 -7.22
N ALA A 225 31.81 -10.14 -6.93
CA ALA A 225 32.72 -11.20 -7.37
C ALA A 225 32.29 -12.58 -6.86
N ALA A 226 31.75 -12.64 -5.63
CA ALA A 226 31.22 -13.86 -5.03
C ALA A 226 29.98 -14.44 -5.74
N GLN A 227 29.27 -13.63 -6.55
CA GLN A 227 28.11 -14.06 -7.32
C GLN A 227 28.48 -14.55 -8.74
N VAL A 228 29.73 -14.40 -9.16
CA VAL A 228 30.19 -14.93 -10.46
C VAL A 228 30.33 -16.44 -10.37
N THR A 229 29.38 -17.15 -10.97
CA THR A 229 29.40 -18.62 -11.05
C THR A 229 29.91 -19.10 -12.40
N THR A 230 30.59 -20.24 -12.42
CA THR A 230 31.07 -20.86 -13.67
C THR A 230 29.98 -21.66 -14.38
N ASP A 231 28.74 -21.63 -13.90
CA ASP A 231 27.64 -22.47 -14.41
C ASP A 231 27.00 -21.88 -15.68
N ASN A 232 27.18 -20.57 -15.91
CA ASN A 232 26.80 -19.92 -17.15
C ASN A 232 28.05 -19.46 -17.95
N PRO A 233 27.95 -19.32 -19.28
CA PRO A 233 29.10 -18.97 -20.12
C PRO A 233 29.75 -17.61 -19.81
N VAL A 234 28.96 -16.60 -19.41
CA VAL A 234 29.48 -15.27 -19.06
C VAL A 234 30.31 -15.35 -17.78
N GLY A 235 29.80 -15.99 -16.73
CA GLY A 235 30.54 -16.19 -15.49
C GLY A 235 31.75 -17.09 -15.65
N LEU A 236 31.70 -18.09 -16.54
CA LEU A 236 32.88 -18.85 -16.95
C LEU A 236 33.95 -17.95 -17.61
N ALA A 237 33.58 -17.09 -18.56
CA ALA A 237 34.52 -16.13 -19.15
C ALA A 237 35.13 -15.20 -18.11
N LEU A 238 34.30 -14.63 -17.22
CA LEU A 238 34.75 -13.73 -16.16
C LEU A 238 35.69 -14.41 -15.15
N ALA A 239 35.56 -15.72 -14.95
CA ALA A 239 36.42 -16.52 -14.08
C ALA A 239 37.75 -16.93 -14.73
N LEU A 240 37.79 -17.07 -16.06
CA LEU A 240 38.94 -17.63 -16.78
C LEU A 240 40.07 -16.63 -17.07
N GLY A 241 39.83 -15.32 -16.99
CA GLY A 241 40.88 -14.36 -17.30
C GLY A 241 40.58 -12.90 -16.96
N PRO A 242 41.59 -12.02 -17.07
CA PRO A 242 41.48 -10.61 -16.71
C PRO A 242 40.52 -9.84 -17.64
N LEU A 243 40.48 -10.18 -18.95
CA LEU A 243 39.60 -9.61 -19.99
C LEU A 243 39.69 -8.08 -20.14
N GLU A 244 40.87 -7.49 -20.02
CA GLU A 244 41.08 -6.01 -20.02
C GLU A 244 40.80 -5.34 -21.39
N THR A 245 40.78 -6.12 -22.46
CA THR A 245 40.47 -5.69 -23.83
C THR A 245 39.21 -6.37 -24.34
N ASP A 246 38.64 -5.85 -25.43
CA ASP A 246 37.53 -6.50 -26.13
C ASP A 246 37.97 -7.91 -26.57
N THR A 247 37.52 -8.91 -25.81
CA THR A 247 37.99 -10.29 -25.91
C THR A 247 36.89 -11.13 -26.54
N PRO A 248 37.16 -11.78 -27.69
CA PRO A 248 36.32 -12.81 -28.24
C PRO A 248 36.11 -13.94 -27.25
N VAL A 249 34.85 -14.29 -27.01
CA VAL A 249 34.48 -15.41 -26.15
C VAL A 249 33.54 -16.31 -26.93
N SER A 250 33.95 -17.56 -27.08
CA SER A 250 33.20 -18.61 -27.75
C SER A 250 33.24 -19.85 -26.87
N PHE A 251 32.08 -20.30 -26.44
CA PHE A 251 31.92 -21.58 -25.75
C PHE A 251 30.90 -22.41 -26.50
N SER A 252 31.21 -23.68 -26.68
CA SER A 252 30.25 -24.68 -27.12
C SER A 252 30.23 -25.77 -26.06
N ASP A 253 29.22 -25.73 -25.19
CA ASP A 253 29.04 -26.70 -24.13
C ASP A 253 27.77 -27.53 -24.41
N PRO A 254 27.84 -28.87 -24.42
CA PRO A 254 26.69 -29.73 -24.68
C PRO A 254 25.54 -29.56 -23.68
N ASP A 255 25.86 -29.20 -22.44
CA ASP A 255 24.91 -29.11 -21.32
C ASP A 255 24.45 -27.66 -21.05
N ARG A 256 25.27 -26.67 -21.39
CA ARG A 256 25.02 -25.22 -21.12
C ARG A 256 24.67 -24.41 -22.37
N GLY A 257 24.73 -25.04 -23.54
CA GLY A 257 24.50 -24.38 -24.83
C GLY A 257 25.73 -23.68 -25.37
N ALA A 258 25.57 -23.08 -26.56
CA ALA A 258 26.61 -22.29 -27.18
C ALA A 258 26.48 -20.81 -26.80
N PHE A 259 27.61 -20.17 -26.55
CA PHE A 259 27.71 -18.74 -26.30
C PHE A 259 28.75 -18.14 -27.22
N TYR A 260 28.38 -17.07 -27.89
CA TYR A 260 29.24 -16.30 -28.79
C TYR A 260 29.12 -14.84 -28.42
N GLY A 261 30.24 -14.18 -28.15
CA GLY A 261 30.21 -12.77 -27.78
C GLY A 261 31.57 -12.13 -27.69
N VAL A 262 31.57 -10.84 -27.39
CA VAL A 262 32.76 -10.07 -27.07
C VAL A 262 32.56 -9.48 -25.69
N LEU A 263 33.54 -9.69 -24.81
CA LEU A 263 33.51 -9.23 -23.42
C LEU A 263 34.72 -8.37 -23.13
N ARG A 264 34.52 -7.34 -22.31
CA ARG A 264 35.60 -6.54 -21.73
C ARG A 264 35.27 -6.24 -20.27
N VAL A 265 36.21 -6.58 -19.39
CA VAL A 265 36.17 -6.19 -17.98
C VAL A 265 36.75 -4.78 -17.86
N SER A 266 35.93 -3.84 -17.41
CA SER A 266 36.32 -2.46 -17.20
C SER A 266 36.96 -2.23 -15.84
N LYS A 267 36.58 -3.03 -14.82
CA LYS A 267 37.09 -2.89 -13.46
C LYS A 267 36.99 -4.21 -12.68
N ARG A 268 37.99 -4.47 -11.84
CA ARG A 268 37.93 -5.51 -10.79
C ARG A 268 38.33 -4.89 -9.46
N GLY A 269 37.67 -5.31 -8.39
CA GLY A 269 37.92 -4.84 -7.03
C GLY A 269 36.89 -3.80 -6.58
N ALA A 270 37.32 -2.90 -5.70
CA ALA A 270 36.41 -2.05 -4.96
C ALA A 270 35.70 -1.03 -5.85
N LEU A 271 34.39 -0.95 -5.70
CA LEU A 271 33.60 0.18 -6.20
C LEU A 271 33.66 1.32 -5.19
N THR A 272 33.53 2.53 -5.69
CA THR A 272 33.71 3.80 -5.00
C THR A 272 32.56 4.75 -5.33
N LEU A 273 32.52 5.90 -4.66
CA LEU A 273 31.52 6.93 -4.95
C LEU A 273 31.64 7.56 -6.34
N ASP A 274 32.76 7.36 -7.06
CA ASP A 274 32.89 7.75 -8.46
C ASP A 274 32.06 6.83 -9.40
N ASP A 275 31.69 5.64 -8.92
CA ASP A 275 30.87 4.69 -9.67
C ASP A 275 29.38 5.03 -9.44
N GLN A 276 28.70 5.55 -10.48
CA GLN A 276 27.30 6.03 -10.37
C GLN A 276 26.33 4.99 -9.80
N GLN A 277 26.55 3.71 -10.06
CA GLN A 277 25.73 2.62 -9.52
C GLN A 277 25.82 2.53 -7.98
N VAL A 278 26.98 2.83 -7.38
CA VAL A 278 27.16 2.80 -5.91
C VAL A 278 26.34 3.92 -5.31
N VAL A 279 26.44 5.13 -5.87
CA VAL A 279 25.65 6.29 -5.46
C VAL A 279 24.15 5.97 -5.57
N ALA A 280 23.70 5.36 -6.67
CA ALA A 280 22.30 4.99 -6.88
C ALA A 280 21.82 3.90 -5.90
N GLN A 281 22.63 2.86 -5.65
CA GLN A 281 22.32 1.80 -4.70
C GLN A 281 22.20 2.35 -3.29
N ILE A 282 23.18 3.14 -2.83
CA ILE A 282 23.16 3.76 -1.51
C ILE A 282 21.96 4.72 -1.37
N SER A 283 21.72 5.56 -2.38
CA SER A 283 20.57 6.47 -2.37
C SER A 283 19.25 5.71 -2.23
N THR A 284 19.12 4.57 -2.90
CA THR A 284 17.93 3.72 -2.82
C THR A 284 17.80 3.07 -1.44
N ALA A 285 18.90 2.59 -0.86
CA ALA A 285 18.91 2.02 0.49
C ALA A 285 18.48 3.06 1.54
N LEU A 286 19.10 4.24 1.52
CA LEU A 286 18.77 5.35 2.42
C LEU A 286 17.33 5.83 2.25
N GLN A 287 16.85 5.94 1.01
CA GLN A 287 15.45 6.30 0.74
C GLN A 287 14.48 5.24 1.29
N THR A 288 14.80 3.96 1.12
CA THR A 288 13.99 2.85 1.64
C THR A 288 13.95 2.86 3.16
N GLU A 289 15.09 3.12 3.82
CA GLU A 289 15.17 3.25 5.28
C GLU A 289 14.33 4.44 5.78
N ALA A 290 14.47 5.61 5.14
CA ALA A 290 13.69 6.78 5.50
C ALA A 290 12.17 6.57 5.32
N GLU A 291 11.75 5.84 4.28
CA GLU A 291 10.35 5.47 4.07
C GLU A 291 9.83 4.50 5.15
N GLN A 292 10.66 3.55 5.59
CA GLN A 292 10.33 2.65 6.70
C GLN A 292 10.20 3.41 8.02
N ASP A 293 11.13 4.33 8.31
CA ASP A 293 11.09 5.17 9.49
C ASP A 293 9.85 6.08 9.48
N LEU A 294 9.51 6.67 8.33
CA LEU A 294 8.29 7.44 8.19
C LEU A 294 7.04 6.59 8.48
N ALA A 295 7.00 5.35 8.01
CA ALA A 295 5.89 4.44 8.29
C ALA A 295 5.75 4.13 9.79
N VAL A 296 6.87 3.92 10.49
CA VAL A 296 6.89 3.72 11.95
C VAL A 296 6.43 4.98 12.68
N GLN A 297 6.88 6.16 12.26
CA GLN A 297 6.46 7.44 12.83
C GLN A 297 4.97 7.70 12.60
N ALA A 298 4.46 7.43 11.39
CA ALA A 298 3.05 7.56 11.05
C ALA A 298 2.16 6.66 11.93
N GLU A 299 2.57 5.41 12.18
CA GLU A 299 1.83 4.51 13.07
C GLU A 299 1.86 5.00 14.52
N LYS A 300 3.01 5.51 15.00
CA LYS A 300 3.11 6.10 16.34
C LYS A 300 2.18 7.29 16.50
N LEU A 301 2.19 8.23 15.56
CA LEU A 301 1.29 9.40 15.56
C LEU A 301 -0.18 8.96 15.51
N SER A 302 -0.51 7.94 14.73
CA SER A 302 -1.84 7.35 14.65
C SER A 302 -2.27 6.72 15.98
N ALA A 303 -1.39 5.98 16.65
CA ALA A 303 -1.67 5.39 17.96
C ALA A 303 -1.86 6.46 19.04
N GLU A 304 -1.00 7.48 19.09
CA GLU A 304 -1.12 8.62 20.02
C GLU A 304 -2.41 9.41 19.77
N ALA A 305 -2.78 9.63 18.50
CA ALA A 305 -4.03 10.27 18.15
C ALA A 305 -5.24 9.44 18.62
N ARG A 306 -5.27 8.13 18.34
CA ARG A 306 -6.34 7.22 18.79
C ARG A 306 -6.49 7.17 20.31
N ALA A 307 -5.38 7.22 21.05
CA ALA A 307 -5.38 7.22 22.51
C ALA A 307 -5.96 8.52 23.13
N THR A 308 -5.99 9.62 22.36
CA THR A 308 -6.38 10.95 22.89
C THR A 308 -7.71 11.47 22.38
N ILE A 309 -8.29 10.86 21.34
CA ILE A 309 -9.65 11.18 20.89
C ILE A 309 -10.68 10.58 21.86
N ARG A 310 -11.75 11.32 22.12
CA ARG A 310 -12.87 10.85 22.95
C ARG A 310 -13.98 10.36 22.05
N VAL A 311 -14.24 9.05 22.09
CA VAL A 311 -15.28 8.41 21.28
C VAL A 311 -16.35 7.81 22.18
N GLU A 312 -17.59 8.23 21.97
CA GLU A 312 -18.79 7.59 22.52
C GLU A 312 -19.59 7.00 21.35
N LEU A 313 -19.66 5.68 21.27
CA LEU A 313 -20.42 4.98 20.24
C LEU A 313 -21.63 4.29 20.88
N ASP A 314 -22.81 4.45 20.28
CA ASP A 314 -23.99 3.73 20.72
C ASP A 314 -23.74 2.22 20.60
N PRO A 315 -23.98 1.43 21.68
CA PRO A 315 -23.66 0.01 21.72
C PRO A 315 -24.28 -0.83 20.59
N ARG A 316 -25.36 -0.36 19.95
CA ARG A 316 -25.96 -1.01 18.76
C ARG A 316 -25.01 -1.06 17.58
N TYR A 317 -24.06 -0.12 17.50
CA TYR A 317 -23.08 0.00 16.43
C TYR A 317 -21.69 -0.49 16.85
N GLY A 318 -21.52 -1.00 18.07
CA GLY A 318 -20.28 -1.58 18.55
C GLY A 318 -19.65 -0.79 19.69
N THR A 319 -18.37 -1.08 19.96
CA THR A 319 -17.58 -0.45 21.01
C THR A 319 -16.30 0.11 20.41
N TRP A 320 -15.94 1.34 20.79
CA TRP A 320 -14.65 1.91 20.44
C TRP A 320 -13.54 1.18 21.19
N ASP A 321 -12.53 0.73 20.46
CA ASP A 321 -11.33 0.10 20.97
C ASP A 321 -10.13 0.67 20.19
N PRO A 322 -9.36 1.60 20.79
CA PRO A 322 -8.24 2.25 20.12
C PRO A 322 -7.12 1.28 19.74
N ASP A 323 -7.04 0.13 20.42
CA ASP A 323 -6.04 -0.92 20.19
C ASP A 323 -6.49 -1.93 19.12
N SER A 324 -7.77 -1.89 18.72
CA SER A 324 -8.28 -2.73 17.63
C SER A 324 -7.80 -2.21 16.26
N PRO A 325 -7.41 -3.10 15.33
CA PRO A 325 -7.00 -2.72 13.97
C PRO A 325 -8.03 -1.87 13.21
N THR A 326 -9.31 -2.05 13.51
CA THR A 326 -10.42 -1.31 12.87
C THR A 326 -10.99 -0.20 13.74
N GLY A 327 -10.52 -0.07 14.99
CA GLY A 327 -11.02 0.87 15.98
C GLY A 327 -12.41 0.57 16.56
N ILE A 328 -13.24 -0.25 15.89
CA ILE A 328 -14.60 -0.58 16.35
C ILE A 328 -14.77 -2.09 16.46
N VAL A 329 -15.03 -2.56 17.67
CA VAL A 329 -15.40 -3.95 17.94
C VAL A 329 -16.90 -4.13 17.71
N ALA A 330 -17.25 -5.17 16.95
CA ALA A 330 -18.64 -5.53 16.69
C ALA A 330 -19.41 -5.75 18.01
N PRO A 331 -20.70 -5.39 18.08
CA PRO A 331 -21.51 -5.70 19.25
C PRO A 331 -21.58 -7.22 19.44
N THR A 332 -21.35 -7.68 20.68
CA THR A 332 -21.54 -9.09 21.04
C THR A 332 -22.99 -9.48 20.78
N LYS A 333 -23.23 -10.41 19.86
CA LYS A 333 -24.58 -10.98 19.66
C LYS A 333 -25.05 -11.60 20.97
N PRO A 334 -26.30 -11.38 21.41
CA PRO A 334 -26.87 -12.14 22.51
C PRO A 334 -26.73 -13.64 22.18
N ARG A 335 -26.10 -14.41 23.08
CA ARG A 335 -26.12 -15.87 22.97
C ARG A 335 -27.60 -16.27 22.99
N PRO A 336 -28.11 -17.03 22.01
CA PRO A 336 -29.46 -17.55 22.12
C PRO A 336 -29.52 -18.37 23.41
N GLU A 337 -30.38 -17.96 24.34
CA GLU A 337 -30.72 -18.79 25.48
C GLU A 337 -31.19 -20.13 24.91
N ARG A 338 -30.48 -21.20 25.28
CA ARG A 338 -30.93 -22.56 24.96
C ARG A 338 -32.36 -22.64 25.52
N PRO A 339 -33.37 -23.03 24.71
CA PRO A 339 -34.70 -23.26 25.26
C PRO A 339 -34.54 -24.22 26.43
N GLU A 340 -35.03 -23.86 27.61
CA GLU A 340 -35.19 -24.84 28.68
C GLU A 340 -36.02 -25.97 28.10
N THR A 341 -35.38 -27.12 27.86
CA THR A 341 -36.09 -28.34 27.54
C THR A 341 -36.88 -28.67 28.80
N THR A 342 -38.14 -28.25 28.88
CA THR A 342 -39.12 -28.89 29.74
C THR A 342 -39.12 -30.36 29.38
N LEU A 343 -38.42 -31.16 30.21
CA LEU A 343 -38.55 -32.61 30.20
C LEU A 343 -40.00 -32.91 30.58
N ASP A 344 -40.80 -33.30 29.59
CA ASP A 344 -42.09 -33.92 29.86
C ASP A 344 -41.84 -35.12 30.80
N PRO A 345 -42.64 -35.27 31.87
CA PRO A 345 -42.49 -36.40 32.78
C PRO A 345 -42.78 -37.69 32.00
N VAL A 346 -41.77 -38.56 31.93
CA VAL A 346 -41.91 -39.90 31.37
C VAL A 346 -42.93 -40.67 32.22
N THR A 347 -44.12 -40.87 31.68
CA THR A 347 -45.11 -41.80 32.23
C THR A 347 -44.57 -43.22 32.08
N VAL A 348 -44.16 -43.83 33.19
CA VAL A 348 -43.80 -45.26 33.25
C VAL A 348 -45.08 -46.07 33.15
N PRO A 349 -45.22 -47.01 32.19
CA PRO A 349 -46.38 -47.89 32.14
C PRO A 349 -46.33 -48.92 33.30
N PRO A 350 -47.47 -49.29 33.87
CA PRO A 350 -47.51 -50.27 34.96
C PRO A 350 -47.10 -51.64 34.44
N GLN A 351 -46.22 -52.33 35.17
CA GLN A 351 -45.95 -53.74 34.90
C GLN A 351 -47.15 -54.59 35.32
N GLY A 352 -47.68 -55.35 34.37
CA GLY A 352 -48.65 -56.43 34.53
C GLY A 352 -48.30 -57.55 33.58
#